data_AF-A0A1E7KMV2-F1
#
_entry.id   AF-A0A1E7KMV2-F1
#
_cell.length_a   1.000
_cell.length_b   1.000
_cell.length_c   1.000
_cell.angle_alpha   90.00
_cell.angle_beta   90.00
_cell.angle_gamma   90.00
#
_symmetry.space_group_name_H-M   'P 1'
#
loop_
_entity.id
_entity.type
_entity.pdbx_description
1 polymer ?
#
loop_
_entity_poly.entity_id
_entity_poly.type
_entity_poly.pdbx_seq_one_letter_code
_entity_poly.pdbx_strand_id
1 'polypeptide(L)'
;MAESADEDVNARLVRAAELLEECVWRFWEDRNTDGIAGRISEARACYDAVDDATASEPGENTEEAPAGPELADLGFSGPGLPGAESGATVNAATVALGRSTAATLALRLCVDVDHDLNSGWDHDTEPPPLGGMAEEDPDGASEPFVAEAVSAARAALEADPDDPMAPLQLGHALAWSGDRDGAVAAYEKALWRDPWDGLARDCLRALEVSTPDPPPADLVRRRRYGFVLLRHEARASNSEWLTHHRLFGSVAAARADAEDVLRSSAGDLRRAELPDRLGLVLEVHRPSRPIARHDLVTLIPAEPDGGPFVIDWSTVPVDEPIEMPLPPGRMLRMGGETCFCYGTAKAPAHN
;
A
#
# COMPACT_ATOMS: atom_id res chain seq x y z
N MET A 1 -8.21 -10.71 -29.45
CA MET A 1 -7.63 -9.35 -29.50
C MET A 1 -7.92 -8.61 -28.20
N ALA A 2 -9.17 -8.55 -27.72
CA ALA A 2 -9.50 -7.98 -26.40
C ALA A 2 -8.77 -8.69 -25.22
N GLU A 3 -8.82 -10.03 -25.16
CA GLU A 3 -8.14 -10.81 -24.09
C GLU A 3 -6.61 -10.59 -24.04
N SER A 4 -5.97 -10.41 -25.20
CA SER A 4 -4.53 -10.08 -25.30
C SER A 4 -4.22 -8.63 -24.96
N ALA A 5 -5.19 -7.71 -25.10
CA ALA A 5 -5.04 -6.31 -24.71
C ALA A 5 -5.22 -6.15 -23.19
N ASP A 6 -6.18 -6.86 -22.60
CA ASP A 6 -6.38 -6.92 -21.15
C ASP A 6 -5.17 -7.54 -20.43
N GLU A 7 -4.59 -8.62 -20.98
CA GLU A 7 -3.34 -9.21 -20.46
C GLU A 7 -2.18 -8.20 -20.47
N ASP A 8 -2.06 -7.40 -21.53
CA ASP A 8 -1.02 -6.39 -21.69
C ASP A 8 -1.21 -5.19 -20.73
N VAL A 9 -2.46 -4.75 -20.52
CA VAL A 9 -2.81 -3.76 -19.48
C VAL A 9 -2.45 -4.27 -18.09
N ASN A 10 -2.87 -5.49 -17.76
CA ASN A 10 -2.60 -6.09 -16.45
C ASN A 10 -1.09 -6.23 -16.20
N ALA A 11 -0.32 -6.65 -17.21
CA ALA A 11 1.13 -6.75 -17.12
C ALA A 11 1.79 -5.40 -16.82
N ARG A 12 1.33 -4.31 -17.47
CA ARG A 12 1.83 -2.95 -17.19
C ARG A 12 1.51 -2.48 -15.78
N LEU A 13 0.28 -2.70 -15.30
CA LEU A 13 -0.11 -2.33 -13.95
C LEU A 13 0.72 -3.06 -12.89
N VAL A 14 0.93 -4.37 -13.06
CA VAL A 14 1.78 -5.18 -12.18
C VAL A 14 3.22 -4.67 -12.22
N ARG A 15 3.78 -4.43 -13.41
CA ARG A 15 5.14 -3.92 -13.55
C ARG A 15 5.33 -2.56 -12.87
N ALA A 16 4.37 -1.66 -13.02
CA ALA A 16 4.41 -0.36 -12.36
C ALA A 16 4.42 -0.50 -10.84
N ALA A 17 3.57 -1.37 -10.29
CA ALA A 17 3.51 -1.64 -8.86
C ALA A 17 4.82 -2.25 -8.32
N GLU A 18 5.44 -3.20 -9.05
CA GLU A 18 6.75 -3.77 -8.68
C GLU A 18 7.86 -2.72 -8.66
N LEU A 19 7.85 -1.78 -9.61
CA LEU A 19 8.82 -0.69 -9.64
C LEU A 19 8.67 0.26 -8.45
N LEU A 20 7.44 0.58 -8.07
CA LEU A 20 7.16 1.40 -6.88
C LEU A 20 7.50 0.67 -5.58
N GLU A 21 7.22 -0.63 -5.50
CA GLU A 21 7.65 -1.49 -4.39
C GLU A 21 9.18 -1.47 -4.23
N GLU A 22 9.91 -1.65 -5.33
CA GLU A 22 11.38 -1.56 -5.34
C GLU A 22 11.88 -0.19 -4.87
N CYS A 23 11.17 0.90 -5.19
CA CYS A 23 11.52 2.23 -4.69
C CYS A 23 11.36 2.32 -3.18
N VAL A 24 10.23 1.88 -2.64
CA VAL A 24 9.95 1.87 -1.18
C VAL A 24 11.02 1.08 -0.44
N TRP A 25 11.36 -0.11 -0.94
CA TRP A 25 12.39 -0.95 -0.32
C TRP A 25 13.79 -0.32 -0.39
N ARG A 26 14.14 0.30 -1.52
CA ARG A 26 15.44 0.97 -1.69
C ARG A 26 15.64 2.15 -0.75
N PHE A 27 14.58 2.88 -0.43
CA PHE A 27 14.65 3.91 0.59
C PHE A 27 15.05 3.37 1.98
N TRP A 28 14.76 2.09 2.26
CA TRP A 28 15.00 1.47 3.57
C TRP A 28 16.36 0.77 3.69
N GLU A 29 16.75 -0.04 2.69
CA GLU A 29 17.97 -0.86 2.77
C GLU A 29 19.22 -0.17 2.22
N ASP A 30 19.06 0.61 1.15
CA ASP A 30 20.15 1.21 0.43
C ASP A 30 20.19 2.68 0.87
N ARG A 31 21.17 3.07 1.70
CA ARG A 31 21.51 4.50 1.91
C ARG A 31 22.01 5.19 0.61
N ASN A 32 21.75 4.57 -0.54
CA ASN A 32 22.06 5.00 -1.87
C ASN A 32 20.79 4.85 -2.74
N THR A 33 20.18 5.98 -3.04
CA THR A 33 18.92 6.11 -3.77
C THR A 33 19.10 6.05 -5.29
N ASP A 34 20.27 5.57 -5.73
CA ASP A 34 20.60 5.30 -7.12
C ASP A 34 19.51 4.47 -7.82
N GLY A 35 19.01 5.03 -8.92
CA GLY A 35 18.01 4.38 -9.77
C GLY A 35 16.57 4.40 -9.23
N ILE A 36 16.28 5.07 -8.10
CA ILE A 36 14.89 5.34 -7.69
C ILE A 36 14.20 6.24 -8.72
N ALA A 37 14.83 7.34 -9.13
CA ALA A 37 14.28 8.26 -10.15
C ALA A 37 13.92 7.54 -11.46
N GLY A 38 14.80 6.62 -11.92
CA GLY A 38 14.58 5.84 -13.13
C GLY A 38 13.38 4.90 -13.00
N ARG A 39 13.22 4.25 -11.85
CA ARG A 39 12.07 3.38 -11.57
C ARG A 39 10.76 4.13 -11.45
N ILE A 40 10.75 5.28 -10.79
CA ILE A 40 9.58 6.16 -10.73
C ILE A 40 9.16 6.56 -12.15
N SER A 41 10.13 6.93 -12.99
CA SER A 41 9.88 7.30 -14.38
C SER A 41 9.34 6.13 -15.21
N GLU A 42 9.90 4.93 -15.04
CA GLU A 42 9.41 3.71 -15.71
C GLU A 42 8.00 3.33 -15.25
N ALA A 43 7.69 3.47 -13.95
CA ALA A 43 6.36 3.21 -13.40
C ALA A 43 5.32 4.19 -13.97
N ARG A 44 5.66 5.49 -14.04
CA ARG A 44 4.81 6.52 -14.68
C ARG A 44 4.54 6.18 -16.14
N ALA A 45 5.56 5.80 -16.90
CA ALA A 45 5.39 5.40 -18.30
C ALA A 45 4.48 4.17 -18.46
N CYS A 46 4.53 3.21 -17.52
CA CYS A 46 3.61 2.08 -17.52
C CYS A 46 2.15 2.53 -17.31
N TYR A 47 1.91 3.47 -16.40
CA TYR A 47 0.58 4.03 -16.15
C TYR A 47 0.06 4.85 -17.34
N ASP A 48 0.91 5.68 -17.95
CA ASP A 48 0.54 6.47 -19.13
C ASP A 48 0.16 5.59 -20.32
N ALA A 49 0.89 4.48 -20.53
CA ALA A 49 0.57 3.52 -21.58
C ALA A 49 -0.77 2.78 -21.35
N VAL A 50 -1.20 2.60 -20.10
CA VAL A 50 -2.53 2.04 -19.80
C VAL A 50 -3.63 3.04 -20.17
N ASP A 51 -3.48 4.32 -19.82
CA ASP A 51 -4.45 5.36 -20.18
C ASP A 51 -4.58 5.50 -21.71
N ASP A 52 -3.46 5.56 -22.44
CA ASP A 52 -3.45 5.65 -23.90
C ASP A 52 -4.18 4.47 -24.57
N ALA A 53 -4.02 3.26 -24.01
CA ALA A 53 -4.70 2.06 -24.48
C ALA A 53 -6.22 2.14 -24.24
N THR A 54 -6.64 2.63 -23.06
CA THR A 54 -8.06 2.79 -22.73
C THR A 54 -8.75 3.94 -23.47
N ALA A 55 -8.03 5.02 -23.79
CA ALA A 55 -8.54 6.16 -24.56
C ALA A 55 -8.72 5.85 -26.06
N SER A 56 -8.06 4.81 -26.56
CA SER A 56 -8.10 4.38 -27.97
C SER A 56 -9.28 3.44 -28.29
N GLU A 57 -10.06 3.01 -27.30
CA GLU A 57 -11.31 2.30 -27.53
C GLU A 57 -12.40 3.27 -28.00
N PRO A 58 -13.14 3.00 -29.09
CA PRO A 58 -14.18 3.91 -29.58
C PRO A 58 -15.35 3.94 -28.59
N GLY A 59 -15.36 4.94 -27.71
CA GLY A 59 -16.41 5.15 -26.72
C GLY A 59 -17.73 5.54 -27.36
N GLU A 60 -18.80 4.80 -27.03
CA GLU A 60 -20.16 5.31 -27.12
C GLU A 60 -20.33 6.47 -26.12
N ASN A 61 -20.56 7.67 -26.67
CA ASN A 61 -21.12 8.88 -26.06
C ASN A 61 -20.53 9.39 -24.73
N THR A 62 -19.71 10.42 -24.88
CA THR A 62 -19.40 11.45 -23.87
C THR A 62 -20.66 12.23 -23.46
N GLU A 63 -21.00 12.21 -22.18
CA GLU A 63 -21.80 13.27 -21.55
C GLU A 63 -20.83 14.21 -20.80
N GLU A 64 -20.98 15.52 -21.04
CA GLU A 64 -20.14 16.60 -20.52
C GLU A 64 -20.01 16.57 -18.98
N ALA A 65 -18.77 16.74 -18.49
CA ALA A 65 -18.47 16.92 -17.08
C ALA A 65 -19.13 18.21 -16.54
N PRO A 66 -19.91 18.16 -15.44
CA PRO A 66 -20.35 19.37 -14.78
C PRO A 66 -19.21 19.97 -13.95
N ALA A 67 -19.17 21.30 -13.90
CA ALA A 67 -18.22 22.08 -13.10
C ALA A 67 -18.23 21.65 -11.62
N GLY A 68 -17.05 21.43 -11.04
CA GLY A 68 -16.86 20.88 -9.69
C GLY A 68 -17.41 21.78 -8.57
N PRO A 69 -17.85 21.19 -7.44
CA PRO A 69 -18.32 21.97 -6.30
C PRO A 69 -17.14 22.43 -5.41
N GLU A 70 -17.32 23.59 -4.78
CA GLU A 70 -16.44 24.09 -3.72
C GLU A 70 -16.41 23.12 -2.53
N LEU A 71 -15.25 23.07 -1.86
CA LEU A 71 -14.84 22.14 -0.79
C LEU A 71 -15.76 22.03 0.46
N ALA A 72 -16.92 22.68 0.49
CA ALA A 72 -17.79 22.75 1.65
C ALA A 72 -19.05 21.85 1.60
N ASP A 73 -19.36 21.17 0.48
CA ASP A 73 -20.67 20.51 0.29
C ASP A 73 -20.62 18.99 0.05
N LEU A 74 -19.63 18.29 0.59
CA LEU A 74 -19.60 16.83 0.60
C LEU A 74 -20.33 16.27 1.83
N GLY A 75 -21.66 16.19 1.75
CA GLY A 75 -22.47 15.38 2.65
C GLY A 75 -22.16 13.90 2.47
N PHE A 76 -21.25 13.35 3.27
CA PHE A 76 -20.80 11.96 3.17
C PHE A 76 -21.87 10.98 3.67
N SER A 77 -22.47 10.25 2.73
CA SER A 77 -23.16 8.99 3.02
C SER A 77 -22.10 7.92 3.31
N GLY A 78 -22.32 7.05 4.31
CA GLY A 78 -21.38 5.98 4.67
C GLY A 78 -21.03 5.06 3.49
N PRO A 79 -20.04 4.16 3.62
CA PRO A 79 -19.50 3.41 2.50
C PRO A 79 -20.59 2.54 1.89
N GLY A 80 -21.13 3.00 0.76
CA GLY A 80 -22.07 2.26 -0.07
C GLY A 80 -21.29 1.14 -0.73
N LEU A 81 -21.86 -0.07 -0.75
CA LEU A 81 -21.35 -1.11 -1.64
C LEU A 81 -21.49 -0.59 -3.08
N PRO A 82 -20.40 -0.42 -3.85
CA PRO A 82 -20.54 0.02 -5.21
C PRO A 82 -21.29 -1.06 -6.01
N GLY A 83 -22.13 -0.62 -6.93
CA GLY A 83 -22.63 -1.48 -8.01
C GLY A 83 -21.46 -2.05 -8.82
N ALA A 84 -21.75 -2.95 -9.75
CA ALA A 84 -20.75 -3.54 -10.62
C ALA A 84 -20.04 -2.44 -11.47
N GLU A 85 -18.95 -1.90 -10.95
CA GLU A 85 -18.10 -0.97 -11.69
C GLU A 85 -17.45 -1.70 -12.87
N SER A 86 -17.26 -0.97 -13.97
CA SER A 86 -16.61 -1.52 -15.15
C SER A 86 -15.12 -1.78 -14.89
N GLY A 87 -14.52 -2.74 -15.61
CA GLY A 87 -13.08 -3.00 -15.53
C GLY A 87 -12.24 -1.76 -15.85
N ALA A 88 -12.70 -0.91 -16.78
CA ALA A 88 -12.05 0.36 -17.11
C ALA A 88 -12.03 1.35 -15.93
N THR A 89 -13.13 1.45 -15.18
CA THR A 89 -13.21 2.28 -13.97
C THR A 89 -12.23 1.81 -12.88
N VAL A 90 -12.13 0.49 -12.70
CA VAL A 90 -11.21 -0.14 -11.75
C VAL A 90 -9.74 0.09 -12.13
N ASN A 91 -9.42 -0.01 -13.43
CA ASN A 91 -8.08 0.27 -13.94
C ASN A 91 -7.72 1.75 -13.77
N ALA A 92 -8.63 2.66 -14.11
CA ALA A 92 -8.42 4.11 -13.94
C ALA A 92 -8.15 4.47 -12.47
N ALA A 93 -8.90 3.90 -11.52
CA ALA A 93 -8.65 4.08 -10.09
C ALA A 93 -7.29 3.53 -9.65
N THR A 94 -6.85 2.41 -10.23
CA THR A 94 -5.53 1.83 -9.97
C THR A 94 -4.40 2.69 -10.53
N VAL A 95 -4.56 3.21 -11.76
CA VAL A 95 -3.63 4.14 -12.40
C VAL A 95 -3.51 5.43 -11.60
N ALA A 96 -4.64 6.04 -11.20
CA ALA A 96 -4.63 7.29 -10.45
C ALA A 96 -3.91 7.15 -9.10
N LEU A 97 -4.19 6.07 -8.36
CA LEU A 97 -3.50 5.76 -7.11
C LEU A 97 -2.00 5.48 -7.31
N GLY A 98 -1.66 4.78 -8.39
CA GLY A 98 -0.29 4.53 -8.83
C GLY A 98 0.50 5.80 -9.09
N ARG A 99 -0.07 6.73 -9.87
CA ARG A 99 0.54 8.04 -10.14
C ARG A 99 0.68 8.89 -8.89
N SER A 100 -0.32 8.89 -8.01
CA SER A 100 -0.25 9.59 -6.72
C SER A 100 0.92 9.06 -5.86
N THR A 101 1.10 7.74 -5.84
CA THR A 101 2.23 7.10 -5.14
C THR A 101 3.57 7.45 -5.80
N ALA A 102 3.66 7.40 -7.13
CA ALA A 102 4.86 7.80 -7.87
C ALA A 102 5.22 9.28 -7.69
N ALA A 103 4.23 10.17 -7.57
CA ALA A 103 4.44 11.59 -7.27
C ALA A 103 4.92 11.80 -5.83
N THR A 104 4.34 11.07 -4.87
CA THR A 104 4.77 11.10 -3.46
C THR A 104 6.23 10.62 -3.32
N LEU A 105 6.60 9.51 -3.98
CA LEU A 105 7.97 9.00 -3.96
C LEU A 105 8.96 9.94 -4.67
N ALA A 106 8.52 10.68 -5.69
CA ALA A 106 9.35 11.67 -6.37
C ALA A 106 9.61 12.89 -5.49
N LEU A 107 8.57 13.40 -4.81
CA LEU A 107 8.71 14.43 -3.78
C LEU A 107 9.70 13.95 -2.70
N ARG A 108 9.55 12.70 -2.26
CA ARG A 108 10.44 12.12 -1.25
C ARG A 108 11.87 12.08 -1.72
N LEU A 109 12.11 11.60 -2.94
CA LEU A 109 13.46 11.53 -3.50
C LEU A 109 14.12 12.91 -3.57
N CYS A 110 13.37 13.92 -3.99
CA CYS A 110 13.85 15.31 -4.02
C CYS A 110 14.26 15.80 -2.63
N VAL A 111 13.45 15.50 -1.61
CA VAL A 111 13.70 15.92 -0.22
C VAL A 111 14.85 15.13 0.41
N ASP A 112 14.88 13.80 0.28
CA ASP A 112 15.83 12.92 0.98
C ASP A 112 17.24 12.92 0.37
N VAL A 113 17.37 13.13 -0.94
CA VAL A 113 18.59 12.75 -1.67
C VAL A 113 19.21 13.92 -2.40
N ASP A 114 18.43 14.63 -3.21
CA ASP A 114 19.00 15.61 -4.12
C ASP A 114 19.55 16.84 -3.38
N HIS A 115 19.17 17.02 -2.10
CA HIS A 115 19.56 18.16 -1.28
C HIS A 115 20.19 17.81 0.09
N ASP A 116 20.46 16.53 0.40
CA ASP A 116 21.06 16.08 1.69
C ASP A 116 20.33 16.67 2.92
N LEU A 117 19.01 16.89 2.80
CA LEU A 117 18.21 17.60 3.82
C LEU A 117 17.96 16.74 5.05
N ASN A 118 18.24 15.43 4.98
CA ASN A 118 18.13 14.48 6.09
C ASN A 118 16.81 14.66 6.87
N SER A 119 15.72 14.89 6.14
CA SER A 119 14.41 15.25 6.71
C SER A 119 13.72 14.09 7.44
N GLY A 120 14.31 12.89 7.39
CA GLY A 120 13.77 11.70 8.04
C GLY A 120 12.43 11.25 7.45
N TRP A 121 12.03 11.70 6.26
CA TRP A 121 10.75 11.32 5.66
C TRP A 121 10.77 9.88 5.13
N ASP A 122 10.88 8.94 6.06
CA ASP A 122 10.72 7.53 5.81
C ASP A 122 9.24 7.22 5.68
N HIS A 123 8.80 7.08 4.43
CA HIS A 123 7.45 6.62 4.10
C HIS A 123 7.11 5.41 4.96
N ASP A 124 6.16 5.60 5.89
CA ASP A 124 5.65 4.62 6.85
C ASP A 124 6.34 4.52 8.24
N THR A 125 7.37 5.33 8.57
CA THR A 125 7.92 5.41 9.95
C THR A 125 7.91 6.81 10.56
N GLU A 126 8.10 7.87 9.77
CA GLU A 126 8.14 9.25 10.28
C GLU A 126 7.32 10.20 9.39
N PRO A 127 6.50 11.09 10.00
CA PRO A 127 5.71 12.05 9.25
C PRO A 127 6.61 13.15 8.65
N PRO A 128 6.25 13.72 7.48
CA PRO A 128 7.00 14.83 6.92
C PRO A 128 6.93 16.07 7.85
N PRO A 129 8.02 16.85 7.97
CA PRO A 129 8.03 18.06 8.78
C PRO A 129 7.06 19.09 8.21
N LEU A 130 6.40 19.84 9.10
CA LEU A 130 5.51 20.92 8.70
C LEU A 130 6.32 22.11 8.17
N GLY A 131 6.08 22.50 6.92
CA GLY A 131 6.72 23.67 6.33
C GLY A 131 8.19 23.47 5.95
N GLY A 132 8.64 22.21 5.81
CA GLY A 132 10.00 21.88 5.39
C GLY A 132 10.40 22.54 4.07
N MET A 133 9.45 22.81 3.16
CA MET A 133 9.74 23.56 1.93
C MET A 133 10.33 24.96 2.20
N ALA A 134 9.88 25.66 3.24
CA ALA A 134 10.38 27.00 3.57
C ALA A 134 11.70 26.97 4.38
N GLU A 135 11.89 25.93 5.20
CA GLU A 135 13.02 25.81 6.12
C GLU A 135 14.22 25.08 5.51
N GLU A 136 13.94 24.03 4.75
CA GLU A 136 14.92 23.07 4.23
C GLU A 136 15.13 23.20 2.70
N ASP A 137 14.18 23.77 1.95
CA ASP A 137 14.26 23.95 0.49
C ASP A 137 14.15 25.43 0.04
N PRO A 138 15.13 26.28 0.41
CA PRO A 138 15.08 27.73 0.12
C PRO A 138 15.14 28.07 -1.38
N ASP A 139 15.60 27.13 -2.22
CA ASP A 139 15.68 27.29 -3.67
C ASP A 139 14.39 26.85 -4.38
N GLY A 140 13.42 26.27 -3.65
CA GLY A 140 12.12 25.85 -4.18
C GLY A 140 12.18 24.65 -5.12
N ALA A 141 13.18 23.77 -4.97
CA ALA A 141 13.37 22.60 -5.82
C ALA A 141 12.22 21.58 -5.71
N SER A 142 11.59 21.51 -4.54
CA SER A 142 10.46 20.63 -4.24
C SER A 142 9.11 21.18 -4.71
N GLU A 143 8.99 22.47 -5.04
CA GLU A 143 7.74 23.11 -5.50
C GLU A 143 7.01 22.34 -6.61
N PRO A 144 7.68 21.95 -7.73
CA PRO A 144 7.01 21.18 -8.78
C PRO A 144 6.55 19.80 -8.30
N PHE A 145 7.30 19.15 -7.41
CA PHE A 145 6.96 17.83 -6.89
C PHE A 145 5.80 17.90 -5.88
N VAL A 146 5.72 18.95 -5.07
CA VAL A 146 4.57 19.25 -4.20
C VAL A 146 3.32 19.44 -5.05
N ALA A 147 3.40 20.29 -6.07
CA ALA A 147 2.26 20.56 -6.95
C ALA A 147 1.78 19.29 -7.67
N GLU A 148 2.72 18.46 -8.14
CA GLU A 148 2.42 17.17 -8.75
C GLU A 148 1.76 16.21 -7.76
N ALA A 149 2.33 16.04 -6.56
CA ALA A 149 1.81 15.14 -5.53
C ALA A 149 0.41 15.53 -5.07
N VAL A 150 0.15 16.82 -4.84
CA VAL A 150 -1.19 17.33 -4.49
C VAL A 150 -2.19 17.05 -5.62
N SER A 151 -1.82 17.33 -6.87
CA SER A 151 -2.69 17.12 -8.03
C SER A 151 -3.02 15.63 -8.22
N ALA A 152 -1.99 14.77 -8.19
CA ALA A 152 -2.15 13.33 -8.37
C ALA A 152 -2.95 12.70 -7.22
N ALA A 153 -2.75 13.13 -5.97
CA ALA A 153 -3.51 12.64 -4.83
C ALA A 153 -4.98 13.05 -4.88
N ARG A 154 -5.29 14.26 -5.36
CA ARG A 154 -6.68 14.68 -5.61
C ARG A 154 -7.32 13.85 -6.71
N ALA A 155 -6.63 13.59 -7.82
CA ALA A 155 -7.12 12.73 -8.88
C ALA A 155 -7.36 11.28 -8.40
N ALA A 156 -6.47 10.73 -7.58
CA ALA A 156 -6.65 9.42 -6.97
C ALA A 156 -7.86 9.37 -6.03
N LEU A 157 -8.07 10.43 -5.26
CA LEU A 157 -9.20 10.59 -4.36
C LEU A 157 -10.55 10.75 -5.08
N GLU A 158 -10.55 11.37 -6.26
CA GLU A 158 -11.71 11.48 -7.14
C GLU A 158 -12.03 10.13 -7.80
N ALA A 159 -11.00 9.42 -8.26
CA ALA A 159 -11.15 8.12 -8.89
C ALA A 159 -11.55 7.01 -7.90
N ASP A 160 -11.08 7.09 -6.65
CA ASP A 160 -11.48 6.21 -5.55
C ASP A 160 -11.70 6.99 -4.25
N PRO A 161 -12.94 7.42 -3.98
CA PRO A 161 -13.29 8.16 -2.76
C PRO A 161 -13.25 7.35 -1.48
N ASP A 162 -13.03 6.04 -1.51
CA ASP A 162 -12.95 5.22 -0.31
C ASP A 162 -11.52 4.77 0.02
N ASP A 163 -10.55 5.09 -0.84
CA ASP A 163 -9.15 4.74 -0.61
C ASP A 163 -8.50 5.63 0.48
N PRO A 164 -7.90 5.03 1.54
CA PRO A 164 -7.25 5.78 2.62
C PRO A 164 -5.87 6.32 2.25
N MET A 165 -5.22 5.82 1.19
CA MET A 165 -3.86 6.19 0.83
C MET A 165 -3.79 7.53 0.09
N ALA A 166 -4.74 7.80 -0.82
CA ALA A 166 -4.82 9.08 -1.52
C ALA A 166 -4.89 10.31 -0.57
N PRO A 167 -5.78 10.38 0.44
CA PRO A 167 -5.80 11.51 1.37
C PRO A 167 -4.53 11.57 2.25
N LEU A 168 -3.90 10.45 2.58
CA LEU A 168 -2.64 10.44 3.32
C LEU A 168 -1.51 11.08 2.50
N GLN A 169 -1.38 10.68 1.23
CA GLN A 169 -0.39 11.23 0.30
C GLN A 169 -0.60 12.73 0.07
N LEU A 170 -1.87 13.16 -0.02
CA LEU A 170 -2.24 14.57 -0.04
C LEU A 170 -1.76 15.28 1.24
N GLY A 171 -1.99 14.67 2.41
CA GLY A 171 -1.53 15.20 3.70
C GLY A 171 -0.02 15.36 3.76
N HIS A 172 0.75 14.40 3.24
CA HIS A 172 2.21 14.49 3.20
C HIS A 172 2.69 15.71 2.41
N ALA A 173 2.16 15.90 1.19
CA ALA A 173 2.54 17.03 0.34
C ALA A 173 2.11 18.39 0.92
N LEU A 174 0.95 18.45 1.58
CA LEU A 174 0.46 19.66 2.24
C LEU A 174 1.26 20.00 3.49
N ALA A 175 1.64 19.00 4.29
CA ALA A 175 2.50 19.20 5.46
C ALA A 175 3.86 19.76 5.04
N TRP A 176 4.52 19.14 4.05
CA TRP A 176 5.80 19.61 3.54
C TRP A 176 5.74 21.06 3.03
N SER A 177 4.67 21.41 2.29
CA SER A 177 4.47 22.77 1.77
C SER A 177 4.05 23.81 2.82
N GLY A 178 3.75 23.38 4.06
CA GLY A 178 3.39 24.24 5.18
C GLY A 178 1.90 24.54 5.30
N ASP A 179 1.04 23.95 4.46
CA ASP A 179 -0.42 24.03 4.61
C ASP A 179 -0.90 23.08 5.72
N ARG A 180 -0.75 23.52 6.98
CA ARG A 180 -1.15 22.74 8.16
C ARG A 180 -2.63 22.35 8.13
N ASP A 181 -3.51 23.30 7.82
CA ASP A 181 -4.96 23.07 7.88
C ASP A 181 -5.39 22.06 6.81
N GLY A 182 -4.83 22.19 5.60
CA GLY A 182 -5.02 21.22 4.53
C GLY A 182 -4.48 19.83 4.90
N ALA A 183 -3.30 19.76 5.51
CA ALA A 183 -2.70 18.49 5.94
C ALA A 183 -3.53 17.78 7.02
N VAL A 184 -4.01 18.52 8.04
CA VAL A 184 -4.89 17.98 9.09
C VAL A 184 -6.16 17.39 8.47
N ALA A 185 -6.85 18.15 7.61
CA ALA A 185 -8.07 17.69 6.97
C ALA A 185 -7.83 16.41 6.13
N ALA A 186 -6.68 16.33 5.46
CA ALA A 186 -6.31 15.17 4.66
C ALA A 186 -6.01 13.94 5.53
N TYR A 187 -5.23 14.08 6.61
CA TYR A 187 -4.95 12.96 7.52
C TYR A 187 -6.17 12.51 8.32
N GLU A 188 -7.05 13.41 8.74
CA GLU A 188 -8.33 13.05 9.37
C GLU A 188 -9.18 12.22 8.41
N LYS A 189 -9.18 12.55 7.12
CA LYS A 189 -9.87 11.78 6.09
C LYS A 189 -9.25 10.40 5.86
N ALA A 190 -7.92 10.30 5.88
CA ALA A 190 -7.22 9.02 5.83
C ALA A 190 -7.61 8.13 7.01
N LEU A 191 -7.57 8.68 8.23
CA LEU A 191 -7.91 7.97 9.46
C LEU A 191 -9.41 7.63 9.55
N TRP A 192 -10.29 8.44 8.97
CA TRP A 192 -11.71 8.11 8.89
C TRP A 192 -11.96 6.88 8.01
N ARG A 193 -11.17 6.70 6.94
CA ARG A 193 -11.26 5.54 6.02
C ARG A 193 -10.55 4.30 6.55
N ASP A 194 -9.39 4.48 7.18
CA ASP A 194 -8.70 3.43 7.93
C ASP A 194 -8.39 3.90 9.36
N PRO A 195 -9.30 3.66 10.31
CA PRO A 195 -9.10 4.03 11.71
C PRO A 195 -7.89 3.36 12.38
N TRP A 196 -7.28 2.35 11.78
CA TRP A 196 -6.10 1.65 12.32
C TRP A 196 -4.79 2.12 11.71
N ASP A 197 -4.81 3.09 10.81
CA ASP A 197 -3.60 3.63 10.21
C ASP A 197 -2.73 4.31 11.27
N GLY A 198 -1.61 3.66 11.61
CA GLY A 198 -0.65 4.15 12.60
C GLY A 198 0.00 5.45 12.14
N LEU A 199 0.47 5.48 10.88
CA LEU A 199 1.13 6.63 10.32
C LEU A 199 0.19 7.84 10.23
N ALA A 200 -1.04 7.67 9.72
CA ALA A 200 -1.98 8.81 9.64
C ALA A 200 -2.23 9.43 11.02
N ARG A 201 -2.29 8.58 12.06
CA ARG A 201 -2.41 9.01 13.45
C ARG A 201 -1.16 9.74 13.94
N ASP A 202 0.02 9.23 13.61
CA ASP A 202 1.29 9.85 14.01
C ASP A 202 1.54 11.18 13.27
N CYS A 203 1.13 11.29 12.00
CA CYS A 203 1.07 12.56 11.27
C CYS A 203 0.18 13.59 11.98
N LEU A 204 -1.03 13.20 12.41
CA LEU A 204 -1.92 14.09 13.16
C LEU A 204 -1.31 14.49 14.52
N ARG A 205 -0.67 13.56 15.22
CA ARG A 205 0.03 13.86 16.49
C ARG A 205 1.21 14.81 16.30
N ALA A 206 1.97 14.67 15.23
CA ALA A 206 3.06 15.59 14.87
C ALA A 206 2.53 17.01 14.58
N LEU A 207 1.30 17.10 14.08
CA LEU A 207 0.55 18.36 13.93
C LEU A 207 -0.25 18.73 15.19
N GLU A 208 0.05 18.13 16.34
CA GLU A 208 -0.57 18.39 17.65
C GLU A 208 -2.11 18.22 17.67
N VAL A 209 -2.64 17.40 16.76
CA VAL A 209 -4.06 17.06 16.68
C VAL A 209 -4.32 15.78 17.47
N SER A 210 -5.26 15.85 18.41
CA SER A 210 -5.71 14.69 19.18
C SER A 210 -6.56 13.79 18.29
N THR A 211 -6.27 12.48 18.31
CA THR A 211 -6.97 11.46 17.53
C THR A 211 -7.75 10.52 18.44
N PRO A 212 -8.91 10.01 18.00
CA PRO A 212 -9.62 8.98 18.74
C PRO A 212 -8.83 7.66 18.74
N ASP A 213 -9.05 6.87 19.80
CA ASP A 213 -8.55 5.49 19.85
C ASP A 213 -9.12 4.68 18.68
N PRO A 214 -8.32 3.80 18.06
CA PRO A 214 -8.81 2.93 17.00
C PRO A 214 -9.96 2.05 17.52
N PRO A 215 -11.00 1.80 16.71
CA PRO A 215 -12.05 0.85 17.07
C PRO A 215 -11.47 -0.57 17.23
N PRO A 216 -12.20 -1.50 17.86
CA PRO A 216 -11.80 -2.90 17.95
C PRO A 216 -11.53 -3.51 16.57
N ALA A 217 -10.39 -4.21 16.39
CA ALA A 217 -9.89 -4.68 15.09
C ALA A 217 -10.84 -5.64 14.34
N ASP A 218 -11.83 -6.20 15.03
CA ASP A 218 -12.88 -7.07 14.51
C ASP A 218 -14.06 -6.31 13.87
N LEU A 219 -14.10 -4.97 14.01
CA LEU A 219 -15.13 -4.12 13.41
C LEU A 219 -14.86 -3.94 11.90
N VAL A 220 -15.43 -4.87 11.12
CA VAL A 220 -15.66 -4.86 9.67
C VAL A 220 -14.77 -3.90 8.85
N ARG A 221 -13.59 -4.39 8.45
CA ARG A 221 -12.91 -3.91 7.24
C ARG A 221 -13.78 -4.24 6.03
N ARG A 222 -14.74 -3.38 5.67
CA ARG A 222 -15.50 -3.54 4.41
C ARG A 222 -14.59 -3.22 3.25
N ARG A 223 -13.74 -4.18 2.88
CA ARG A 223 -12.87 -4.04 1.72
C ARG A 223 -13.63 -4.49 0.49
N ARG A 224 -13.47 -3.69 -0.56
CA ARG A 224 -14.12 -3.86 -1.85
C ARG A 224 -13.59 -5.09 -2.60
N TYR A 225 -12.33 -5.43 -2.37
CA TYR A 225 -11.64 -6.51 -3.05
C TYR A 225 -11.25 -7.62 -2.07
N GLY A 226 -11.24 -8.85 -2.56
CA GLY A 226 -10.66 -9.98 -1.87
C GLY A 226 -9.16 -10.07 -2.14
N PHE A 227 -8.41 -10.50 -1.13
CA PHE A 227 -6.97 -10.71 -1.20
C PHE A 227 -6.51 -11.57 -0.01
N VAL A 228 -5.26 -12.00 -0.04
CA VAL A 228 -4.60 -12.68 1.08
C VAL A 228 -3.49 -11.80 1.61
N LEU A 229 -3.45 -11.63 2.92
CA LEU A 229 -2.38 -10.93 3.62
C LEU A 229 -1.58 -11.96 4.40
N LEU A 230 -0.27 -12.04 4.15
CA LEU A 230 0.66 -12.75 5.00
C LEU A 230 1.36 -11.71 5.89
N ARG A 231 1.15 -11.83 7.20
CA ARG A 231 1.83 -11.03 8.20
C ARG A 231 2.96 -11.85 8.80
N HIS A 232 4.18 -11.35 8.63
CA HIS A 232 5.40 -11.92 9.18
C HIS A 232 5.93 -11.01 10.28
N GLU A 233 6.00 -11.51 11.50
CA GLU A 233 6.58 -10.82 12.65
C GLU A 233 7.89 -11.52 13.02
N ALA A 234 8.99 -10.81 12.91
CA ALA A 234 10.32 -11.29 13.28
C ALA A 234 10.86 -10.48 14.47
N ARG A 235 11.48 -11.18 15.42
CA ARG A 235 12.03 -10.52 16.60
C ARG A 235 13.35 -9.82 16.27
N ALA A 236 13.33 -8.49 16.21
CA ALA A 236 14.50 -7.65 15.93
C ALA A 236 15.41 -7.48 17.16
N SER A 237 14.81 -7.36 18.35
CA SER A 237 15.56 -7.25 19.61
C SER A 237 14.82 -7.94 20.77
N ASN A 238 15.32 -7.81 22.00
CA ASN A 238 14.64 -8.40 23.15
C ASN A 238 13.24 -7.81 23.39
N SER A 239 12.98 -6.59 22.92
CA SER A 239 11.72 -5.86 23.16
C SER A 239 11.00 -5.45 21.88
N GLU A 240 11.57 -5.73 20.71
CA GLU A 240 11.11 -5.18 19.44
C GLU A 240 10.88 -6.28 18.41
N TRP A 241 9.76 -6.14 17.70
CA TRP A 241 9.34 -7.01 16.61
C TRP A 241 9.18 -6.15 15.36
N LEU A 242 9.79 -6.58 14.27
CA LEU A 242 9.53 -6.05 12.94
C LEU A 242 8.35 -6.81 12.38
N THR A 243 7.37 -6.08 11.85
CA THR A 243 6.21 -6.65 11.17
C THR A 243 6.35 -6.35 9.69
N HIS A 244 6.15 -7.35 8.84
CA HIS A 244 6.10 -7.19 7.40
C HIS A 244 4.75 -7.70 6.90
N HIS A 245 4.11 -6.91 6.04
CA HIS A 245 2.85 -7.27 5.40
C HIS A 245 3.07 -7.56 3.91
N ARG A 246 2.72 -8.78 3.47
CA ARG A 246 2.78 -9.17 2.06
C ARG A 246 1.41 -9.52 1.53
N LEU A 247 1.08 -8.98 0.36
CA LEU A 247 -0.24 -9.09 -0.26
C LEU A 247 -0.22 -10.08 -1.42
N PHE A 248 -1.22 -10.95 -1.51
CA PHE A 248 -1.30 -11.98 -2.54
C PHE A 248 -2.72 -12.07 -3.13
N GLY A 249 -2.81 -12.46 -4.40
CA GLY A 249 -4.08 -12.74 -5.06
C GLY A 249 -4.68 -14.11 -4.72
N SER A 250 -3.92 -15.00 -4.07
CA SER A 250 -4.38 -16.35 -3.70
C SER A 250 -3.67 -16.90 -2.47
N VAL A 251 -4.30 -17.88 -1.81
CA VAL A 251 -3.70 -18.59 -0.68
C VAL A 251 -2.54 -19.47 -1.14
N ALA A 252 -2.62 -20.05 -2.34
CA ALA A 252 -1.54 -20.84 -2.92
C ALA A 252 -0.23 -20.03 -3.11
N ALA A 253 -0.33 -18.78 -3.57
CA ALA A 253 0.83 -17.89 -3.69
C ALA A 253 1.39 -17.51 -2.31
N ALA A 254 0.51 -17.16 -1.36
CA ALA A 254 0.91 -16.85 0.02
C ALA A 254 1.56 -18.04 0.73
N ARG A 255 1.13 -19.28 0.42
CA ARG A 255 1.70 -20.50 0.97
C ARG A 255 3.17 -20.68 0.61
N ALA A 256 3.53 -20.50 -0.65
CA ALA A 256 4.90 -20.68 -1.11
C ALA A 256 5.85 -19.72 -0.37
N ASP A 257 5.40 -18.47 -0.20
CA ASP A 257 6.13 -17.43 0.52
C ASP A 257 6.20 -17.69 2.04
N ALA A 258 5.10 -18.14 2.65
CA ALA A 258 5.06 -18.54 4.06
C ALA A 258 6.01 -19.71 4.36
N GLU A 259 6.08 -20.71 3.48
CA GLU A 259 7.02 -21.83 3.60
C GLU A 259 8.47 -21.37 3.46
N ASP A 260 8.73 -20.39 2.60
CA ASP A 260 10.07 -19.85 2.40
C ASP A 260 10.54 -18.99 3.59
N VAL A 261 9.65 -18.16 4.13
CA VAL A 261 9.90 -17.41 5.37
C VAL A 261 10.11 -18.33 6.56
N LEU A 262 9.31 -19.38 6.71
CA LEU A 262 9.57 -20.38 7.74
C LEU A 262 10.98 -20.97 7.57
N ARG A 263 11.39 -21.30 6.34
CA ARG A 263 12.72 -21.86 6.09
C ARG A 263 13.85 -20.88 6.41
N SER A 264 13.71 -19.62 6.04
CA SER A 264 14.75 -18.60 6.26
C SER A 264 14.82 -18.15 7.72
N SER A 265 13.69 -18.01 8.41
CA SER A 265 13.62 -17.53 9.79
C SER A 265 13.77 -18.62 10.84
N ALA A 266 13.48 -19.88 10.52
CA ALA A 266 13.55 -20.96 11.52
C ALA A 266 14.98 -21.40 11.87
N GLY A 267 15.96 -21.25 10.97
CA GLY A 267 17.36 -21.58 11.23
C GLY A 267 17.56 -22.89 12.02
N ASP A 268 18.26 -22.81 13.16
CA ASP A 268 18.51 -23.90 14.12
C ASP A 268 17.51 -23.91 15.31
N LEU A 269 16.40 -23.17 15.21
CA LEU A 269 15.41 -23.10 16.29
C LEU A 269 14.82 -24.48 16.58
N ARG A 270 14.52 -24.73 17.85
CA ARG A 270 13.67 -25.84 18.25
C ARG A 270 12.21 -25.51 18.01
N ARG A 271 11.39 -26.54 17.83
CA ARG A 271 9.94 -26.39 17.63
C ARG A 271 9.29 -25.56 18.72
N ALA A 272 9.72 -25.74 19.97
CA ALA A 272 9.21 -25.00 21.13
C ALA A 272 9.57 -23.51 21.13
N GLU A 273 10.62 -23.10 20.41
CA GLU A 273 11.08 -21.71 20.35
C GLU A 273 10.38 -20.91 19.24
N LEU A 274 9.78 -21.58 18.25
CA LEU A 274 9.16 -20.91 17.10
C LEU A 274 8.12 -19.84 17.50
N PRO A 275 7.14 -20.09 18.39
CA PRO A 275 6.14 -19.07 18.73
C PRO A 275 6.71 -17.81 19.38
N ASP A 276 7.88 -17.91 20.02
CA ASP A 276 8.54 -16.78 20.70
C ASP A 276 9.51 -16.00 19.78
N ARG A 277 9.73 -16.51 18.57
CA ARG A 277 10.72 -16.00 17.61
C ARG A 277 10.13 -15.59 16.26
N LEU A 278 9.02 -16.20 15.88
CA LEU A 278 8.37 -16.03 14.59
C LEU A 278 6.86 -15.93 14.82
N GLY A 279 6.27 -14.81 14.40
CA GLY A 279 4.83 -14.70 14.16
C GLY A 279 4.57 -14.85 12.67
N LEU A 280 3.73 -15.80 12.28
CA LEU A 280 3.37 -16.00 10.88
C LEU A 280 1.87 -16.22 10.78
N VAL A 281 1.16 -15.20 10.32
CA VAL A 281 -0.31 -15.16 10.29
C VAL A 281 -0.77 -14.93 8.87
N LEU A 282 -1.66 -15.79 8.39
CA LEU A 282 -2.33 -15.61 7.11
C LEU A 282 -3.76 -15.14 7.34
N GLU A 283 -4.13 -14.05 6.69
CA GLU A 283 -5.48 -13.50 6.69
C GLU A 283 -6.07 -13.56 5.28
N VAL A 284 -7.26 -14.14 5.17
CA VAL A 284 -8.03 -14.15 3.92
C VAL A 284 -9.13 -13.10 4.01
N HIS A 285 -8.99 -12.06 3.21
CA HIS A 285 -9.94 -10.96 3.10
C HIS A 285 -10.87 -11.24 1.92
N ARG A 286 -12.18 -11.17 2.17
CA ARG A 286 -13.22 -11.34 1.14
C ARG A 286 -14.31 -10.31 1.34
N PRO A 287 -14.86 -9.73 0.26
CA PRO A 287 -15.96 -8.79 0.40
C PRO A 287 -17.13 -9.43 1.15
N SER A 288 -17.68 -8.71 2.12
CA SER A 288 -18.86 -9.14 2.89
C SER A 288 -18.70 -10.40 3.74
N ARG A 289 -17.48 -10.91 3.97
CA ARG A 289 -17.20 -11.99 4.94
C ARG A 289 -16.30 -11.49 6.08
N PRO A 290 -16.40 -12.07 7.28
CA PRO A 290 -15.38 -11.89 8.30
C PRO A 290 -14.02 -12.32 7.78
N ILE A 291 -12.96 -11.64 8.23
CA ILE A 291 -11.58 -11.99 7.90
C ILE A 291 -11.27 -13.37 8.48
N ALA A 292 -10.88 -14.32 7.64
CA ALA A 292 -10.43 -15.64 8.10
C ALA A 292 -8.96 -15.57 8.46
N ARG A 293 -8.61 -15.81 9.72
CA ARG A 293 -7.25 -15.70 10.25
C ARG A 293 -6.71 -17.08 10.61
N HIS A 294 -5.51 -17.39 10.12
CA HIS A 294 -4.79 -18.64 10.36
C HIS A 294 -3.41 -18.33 10.95
N ASP A 295 -3.17 -18.72 12.19
CA ASP A 295 -1.84 -18.69 12.79
C ASP A 295 -1.04 -19.90 12.29
N LEU A 296 -0.17 -19.67 11.31
CA LEU A 296 0.54 -20.74 10.63
C LEU A 296 1.58 -21.41 11.53
N VAL A 297 2.09 -20.73 12.55
CA VAL A 297 3.06 -21.31 13.50
C VAL A 297 2.39 -22.37 14.38
N THR A 298 1.10 -22.20 14.70
CA THR A 298 0.32 -23.21 15.42
C THR A 298 0.00 -24.45 14.58
N LEU A 299 0.05 -24.33 13.25
CA LEU A 299 -0.17 -25.43 12.31
C LEU A 299 1.09 -26.25 12.03
N ILE A 300 2.25 -25.85 12.56
CA ILE A 300 3.48 -26.65 12.45
C ILE A 300 3.38 -27.82 13.44
N PRO A 301 3.55 -29.08 13.01
CA PRO A 301 3.52 -30.24 13.89
C PRO A 301 4.54 -30.13 15.04
N ALA A 302 4.29 -30.84 16.15
CA ALA A 302 5.19 -30.85 17.30
C ALA A 302 6.51 -31.60 17.05
N GLU A 303 6.54 -32.48 16.05
CA GLU A 303 7.71 -33.24 15.62
C GLU A 303 8.02 -32.93 14.15
N PRO A 304 9.30 -32.82 13.75
CA PRO A 304 10.50 -32.96 14.59
C PRO A 304 10.76 -31.78 15.54
N ASP A 305 11.49 -31.99 16.64
CA ASP A 305 11.94 -30.91 17.54
C ASP A 305 12.90 -29.92 16.88
N GLY A 306 13.65 -30.34 15.86
CA GLY A 306 14.51 -29.48 15.05
C GLY A 306 14.12 -29.50 13.57
N GLY A 307 14.45 -28.43 12.85
CA GLY A 307 14.08 -28.29 11.44
C GLY A 307 14.59 -29.42 10.51
N PRO A 308 14.08 -29.50 9.26
CA PRO A 308 13.17 -28.53 8.64
C PRO A 308 11.72 -28.67 9.13
N PHE A 309 11.09 -27.54 9.39
CA PHE A 309 9.68 -27.47 9.78
C PHE A 309 8.77 -27.39 8.54
N VAL A 310 7.56 -27.92 8.67
CA VAL A 310 6.53 -27.89 7.62
C VAL A 310 5.23 -27.42 8.24
N ILE A 311 4.53 -26.51 7.56
CA ILE A 311 3.20 -26.03 7.96
C ILE A 311 2.16 -27.05 7.50
N ASP A 312 1.25 -27.48 8.38
CA ASP A 312 0.09 -28.28 7.98
C ASP A 312 -1.01 -27.40 7.37
N TRP A 313 -1.09 -27.42 6.04
CA TRP A 313 -2.07 -26.65 5.28
C TRP A 313 -3.46 -27.31 5.18
N SER A 314 -3.67 -28.48 5.76
CA SER A 314 -4.92 -29.25 5.59
C SER A 314 -6.18 -28.52 6.08
N THR A 315 -6.02 -27.56 6.99
CA THR A 315 -7.11 -26.75 7.56
C THR A 315 -7.24 -25.37 6.93
N VAL A 316 -6.37 -25.04 5.97
CA VAL A 316 -6.34 -23.74 5.28
C VAL A 316 -6.92 -23.92 3.87
N PRO A 317 -7.82 -23.04 3.40
CA PRO A 317 -8.45 -23.18 2.09
C PRO A 317 -7.52 -22.75 0.94
N VAL A 318 -6.47 -23.54 0.68
CA VAL A 318 -5.41 -23.21 -0.30
C VAL A 318 -5.93 -23.06 -1.73
N ASP A 319 -6.86 -23.94 -2.12
CA ASP A 319 -7.40 -24.02 -3.49
C ASP A 319 -8.70 -23.21 -3.65
N GLU A 320 -9.20 -22.56 -2.60
CA GLU A 320 -10.41 -21.76 -2.68
C GLU A 320 -10.10 -20.43 -3.41
N PRO A 321 -10.82 -20.10 -4.50
CA PRO A 321 -10.60 -18.84 -5.19
C PRO A 321 -10.99 -17.66 -4.28
N ILE A 322 -10.37 -16.51 -4.56
CA ILE A 322 -10.68 -15.25 -3.91
C ILE A 322 -11.78 -14.56 -4.73
N GLU A 323 -12.94 -14.29 -4.11
CA GLU A 323 -14.01 -13.55 -4.79
C GLU A 323 -13.64 -12.06 -4.92
N MET A 324 -13.93 -11.49 -6.10
CA MET A 324 -13.58 -10.11 -6.46
C MET A 324 -12.11 -9.79 -6.13
N PRO A 325 -11.16 -10.49 -6.77
CA PRO A 325 -9.75 -10.33 -6.45
C PRO A 325 -9.30 -8.88 -6.62
N LEU A 326 -8.25 -8.52 -5.89
CA LEU A 326 -7.61 -7.23 -6.04
C LEU A 326 -7.22 -6.96 -7.51
N PRO A 327 -7.47 -5.75 -8.03
CA PRO A 327 -7.08 -5.43 -9.39
C PRO A 327 -5.56 -5.54 -9.58
N PRO A 328 -5.09 -5.92 -10.78
CA PRO A 328 -3.67 -5.99 -11.09
C PRO A 328 -2.96 -4.66 -10.80
N GLY A 329 -1.82 -4.71 -10.11
CA GLY A 329 -1.05 -3.53 -9.73
C GLY A 329 -1.67 -2.64 -8.65
N ARG A 330 -2.85 -2.97 -8.13
CA ARG A 330 -3.48 -2.18 -7.06
C ARG A 330 -2.74 -2.38 -5.74
N MET A 331 -2.31 -1.26 -5.16
CA MET A 331 -1.73 -1.21 -3.83
C MET A 331 -2.83 -1.09 -2.77
N LEU A 332 -2.53 -1.53 -1.55
CA LEU A 332 -3.41 -1.36 -0.40
C LEU A 332 -2.64 -0.78 0.77
N ARG A 333 -3.32 0.03 1.56
CA ARG A 333 -2.82 0.45 2.87
C ARG A 333 -3.24 -0.54 3.95
N MET A 334 -2.27 -1.11 4.66
CA MET A 334 -2.47 -2.12 5.70
C MET A 334 -1.46 -1.95 6.83
N GLY A 335 -1.94 -1.85 8.07
CA GLY A 335 -1.06 -1.81 9.24
C GLY A 335 -0.17 -0.57 9.30
N GLY A 336 -0.56 0.53 8.62
CA GLY A 336 0.26 1.72 8.48
C GLY A 336 1.26 1.69 7.32
N GLU A 337 1.31 0.58 6.57
CA GLU A 337 2.25 0.38 5.45
C GLU A 337 1.53 0.40 4.10
N THR A 338 2.28 0.78 3.06
CA THR A 338 1.86 0.59 1.67
C THR A 338 2.23 -0.82 1.19
N CYS A 339 1.23 -1.67 0.99
CA CYS A 339 1.41 -3.05 0.55
C CYS A 339 1.16 -3.22 -0.94
N PHE A 340 2.06 -3.95 -1.60
CA PHE A 340 2.01 -4.30 -3.01
C PHE A 340 1.65 -5.78 -3.17
N CYS A 341 0.87 -6.09 -4.20
CA CYS A 341 0.59 -7.49 -4.55
C CYS A 341 1.86 -8.17 -5.07
N TYR A 342 2.35 -9.15 -4.32
CA TYR A 342 3.42 -10.03 -4.76
C TYR A 342 2.86 -10.95 -5.85
N GLY A 343 3.41 -10.83 -7.06
CA GLY A 343 3.19 -11.81 -8.13
C GLY A 343 3.64 -13.21 -7.70
N THR A 344 3.27 -14.24 -8.47
CA THR A 344 3.76 -15.59 -8.20
C THR A 344 5.28 -15.64 -8.32
N ALA A 345 5.95 -15.74 -7.15
CA ALA A 345 7.38 -15.92 -6.92
C ALA A 345 8.30 -14.70 -7.18
N LYS A 346 8.55 -13.91 -6.13
CA LYS A 346 9.87 -13.32 -5.90
C LYS A 346 10.61 -14.17 -4.86
N ALA A 347 11.91 -14.38 -5.09
CA ALA A 347 12.81 -15.10 -4.20
C ALA A 347 12.87 -14.42 -2.82
N PRO A 348 13.24 -15.17 -1.75
CA PRO A 348 13.48 -14.56 -0.44
C PRO A 348 14.41 -13.37 -0.59
N ALA A 349 14.01 -12.23 -0.04
CA ALA A 349 14.97 -11.20 0.31
C ALA A 349 15.98 -11.87 1.26
N HIS A 350 17.19 -12.12 0.75
CA HIS A 350 18.25 -12.78 1.48
C HIS A 350 18.92 -11.79 2.43
N ASN A 351 18.99 -12.21 3.70
CA ASN A 351 19.80 -11.74 4.84
C ASN A 351 19.45 -10.41 5.51
#